data_AF-A0A292Z7Z7-F1
#
_entry.id   AF-A0A292Z7Z7-F1
#
_cell.length_a   1.000
_cell.length_b   1.000
_cell.length_c   1.000
_cell.angle_alpha   90.00
_cell.angle_beta   90.00
_cell.angle_gamma   90.00
#
_symmetry.space_group_name_H-M   'P 1'
#
loop_
_entity.id
_entity.type
_entity.pdbx_description
1 polymer ?
#
loop_
_entity_poly.entity_id
_entity_poly.type
_entity_poly.pdbx_seq_one_letter_code
_entity_poly.pdbx_strand_id
1 'polypeptide(L)' 'MDLPARLHRELLAYAVALNDGEAKGAPPPERLIPPMIERFIATDRSYSKGRRAAQPG' A
#
# COMPACT_ATOMS: atom_id res chain seq x y z
N MET A 1 6.47 -13.43 -2.05
CA MET A 1 5.72 -12.80 -0.95
C MET A 1 4.58 -13.73 -0.62
N ASP A 2 4.37 -14.05 0.65
CA ASP A 2 3.27 -14.94 1.04
C ASP A 2 2.09 -14.08 1.48
N LEU A 3 0.98 -14.13 0.73
CA LEU A 3 -0.22 -13.33 0.96
C LEU A 3 -1.43 -14.26 1.01
N PRO A 4 -2.36 -14.10 1.97
CA PRO A 4 -3.57 -14.91 1.97
C PRO A 4 -4.29 -14.83 0.62
N ALA A 5 -4.69 -15.98 0.06
CA ALA A 5 -5.29 -16.05 -1.28
C ALA A 5 -6.51 -15.15 -1.45
N ARG A 6 -7.24 -14.86 -0.37
CA ARG A 6 -8.32 -13.88 -0.38
C ARG A 6 -7.80 -12.47 -0.62
N LEU A 7 -6.80 -12.03 0.15
CA LEU A 7 -6.21 -10.69 0.02
C LEU A 7 -5.56 -10.48 -1.35
N HIS A 8 -4.88 -11.49 -1.90
CA HIS A 8 -4.32 -11.39 -3.24
C HIS A 8 -5.39 -11.10 -4.30
N ARG A 9 -6.55 -11.79 -4.24
CA ARG A 9 -7.68 -11.55 -5.14
C ARG A 9 -8.28 -10.16 -4.99
N GLU A 10 -8.43 -9.67 -3.76
CA GLU A 10 -8.91 -8.30 -3.50
C GLU A 10 -7.94 -7.26 -4.08
N LEU A 11 -6.63 -7.46 -3.92
CA LEU A 11 -5.64 -6.53 -4.47
C LEU A 11 -5.61 -6.53 -6.00
N LEU A 12 -5.85 -7.68 -6.64
CA LEU A 12 -6.03 -7.74 -8.10
C LEU A 12 -7.28 -6.96 -8.52
N ALA A 13 -8.41 -7.15 -7.85
CA ALA A 13 -9.63 -6.39 -8.14
C ALA A 13 -9.43 -4.88 -7.95
N TYR A 14 -8.72 -4.49 -6.88
CA TYR A 14 -8.36 -3.10 -6.62
C TYR A 14 -7.44 -2.53 -7.71
N ALA A 15 -6.47 -3.31 -8.20
CA ALA A 15 -5.59 -2.89 -9.30
C ALA A 15 -6.36 -2.59 -10.59
N VAL A 16 -7.36 -3.42 -10.90
CA VAL A 16 -8.26 -3.21 -12.06
C VAL A 16 -9.08 -1.93 -11.87
N ALA A 17 -9.65 -1.73 -10.68
CA ALA A 17 -10.40 -0.51 -10.38
C ALA A 17 -9.53 0.76 -10.49
N LEU A 18 -8.25 0.67 -10.12
CA LEU A 18 -7.29 1.77 -10.27
C LEU A 18 -6.90 2.03 -11.74
N ASN A 19 -6.98 1.01 -12.59
CA ASN A 19 -6.68 1.08 -14.02
C ASN A 19 -7.94 1.30 -14.87
N ASP A 20 -8.85 2.16 -14.39
CA ASP A 20 -10.12 2.51 -15.06
C ASP A 20 -11.01 1.30 -15.43
N GLY A 21 -10.88 0.19 -14.70
CA GLY A 21 -11.63 -1.04 -14.94
C GLY A 21 -10.96 -2.01 -15.93
N GLU A 22 -9.82 -1.64 -16.51
CA GLU A 22 -9.09 -2.49 -17.45
C GLU A 22 -8.14 -3.45 -16.73
N ALA A 23 -8.28 -4.75 -16.99
CA ALA A 23 -7.36 -5.75 -16.44
C ALA A 23 -5.98 -5.69 -17.09
N LYS A 24 -5.93 -5.32 -18.38
CA LYS A 24 -4.69 -5.24 -19.13
C LYS A 24 -3.90 -4.00 -18.68
N GLY A 25 -2.69 -4.23 -18.15
CA GLY A 25 -1.81 -3.16 -17.69
C GLY A 25 -2.04 -2.73 -16.24
N ALA A 26 -3.02 -3.31 -15.55
CA ALA A 26 -3.20 -3.09 -14.13
C ALA A 26 -1.93 -3.49 -13.34
N PRO A 27 -1.50 -2.68 -12.35
CA PRO A 27 -0.29 -2.97 -11.59
C PRO A 27 -0.46 -4.24 -10.75
N PRO A 28 0.56 -5.10 -10.67
CA PRO A 28 0.47 -6.29 -9.84
C PRO A 28 0.47 -5.91 -8.34
N PRO A 29 -0.12 -6.74 -7.46
CA PRO A 29 -0.24 -6.45 -6.03
C PRO A 29 1.07 -6.05 -5.35
N GLU A 30 2.19 -6.65 -5.75
CA GLU A 30 3.53 -6.40 -5.19
C GLU A 30 4.02 -4.97 -5.44
N ARG A 31 3.49 -4.28 -6.47
CA ARG A 31 3.79 -2.87 -6.75
C ARG A 31 2.83 -1.91 -6.06
N LEU A 32 1.66 -2.40 -5.63
CA LEU A 32 0.67 -1.61 -4.90
C LEU A 32 0.96 -1.56 -3.40
N ILE A 33 1.39 -2.70 -2.82
CA ILE A 33 1.57 -2.83 -1.38
C ILE A 33 2.57 -1.80 -0.82
N PRO A 34 3.78 -1.59 -1.38
CA PRO A 34 4.72 -0.62 -0.83
C PRO A 34 4.17 0.82 -0.73
N PRO A 35 3.68 1.45 -1.82
CA PRO A 35 3.15 2.82 -1.71
C PRO A 35 1.88 2.92 -0.84
N MET A 36 1.07 1.85 -0.75
CA MET A 36 -0.06 1.82 0.18
C MET A 36 0.40 1.85 1.64
N ILE A 37 1.41 1.05 1.99
CA ILE A 37 1.97 1.02 3.35
C ILE A 37 2.67 2.34 3.68
N GLU A 38 3.44 2.90 2.75
CA GLU A 38 4.09 4.21 2.93
C GLU A 38 3.07 5.30 3.25
N ARG A 39 1.96 5.33 2.50
CA ARG A 39 0.90 6.33 2.70
C ARG A 39 0.14 6.09 4.01
N PHE A 40 -0.08 4.84 4.39
CA PHE A 40 -0.63 4.49 5.71
C PHE A 40 0.26 5.02 6.85
N ILE A 41 1.56 4.69 6.82
CA ILE A 41 2.54 5.13 7.83
C ILE A 41 2.64 6.66 7.87
N ALA A 42 2.65 7.32 6.71
CA ALA A 42 2.72 8.79 6.64
C ALA A 42 1.53 9.48 7.35
N THR A 43 0.37 8.82 7.41
CA THR A 43 -0.82 9.34 8.10
C THR A 43 -0.87 8.98 9.59
N ASP A 44 -0.02 8.06 10.05
CA ASP A 44 0.06 7.68 11.46
C ASP A 44 0.72 8.80 12.28
N ARG A 45 -0.11 9.56 13.01
CA ARG A 45 0.34 10.68 13.84
C ARG A 45 1.16 10.20 15.05
N SER A 46 0.88 9.02 15.59
CA SER A 46 1.62 8.46 16.72
C SER A 46 3.03 8.08 16.31
N TYR A 47 3.16 7.45 15.14
CA TYR A 47 4.45 7.18 14.50
C TYR A 47 5.20 8.47 14.17
N SER A 48 4.51 9.44 13.57
CA SER A 48 5.09 10.75 13.21
C SER A 48 5.64 11.51 14.43
N LYS A 49 4.95 11.45 15.58
CA LYS A 49 5.41 12.05 16.85
C LYS A 49 6.67 11.35 17.38
N GLY A 50 6.70 10.01 17.36
CA GLY A 50 7.89 9.24 17.76
C GLY A 50 9.10 9.57 16.90
N ARG A 51 8.92 9.67 15.58
CA ARG A 51 10.00 10.02 14.64
C ARG A 51 10.58 11.42 14.87
N ARG A 52 9.73 12.42 15.19
CA ARG A 52 10.18 13.78 15.54
C ARG A 52 10.96 13.83 16.87
N ALA A 53 10.60 13.01 17.85
CA ALA A 53 11.31 12.95 19.12
C ALA A 53 12.67 12.22 19.00
N ALA A 54 12.83 11.35 18.01
CA ALA A 54 14.04 10.54 17.80
C ALA A 54 15.06 11.17 16.83
N GLN A 55 14.75 12.30 16.20
CA GLN A 55 15.67 13.00 15.30
C GLN A 55 16.47 14.01 16.14
N PRO A 56 17.81 13.83 16.32
CA PRO A 56 18.63 14.88 16.91
C PRO A 56 18.59 16.08 15.97
N GLY A 57 18.43 17.28 16.55
CA GLY A 57 18.55 18.54 15.81
C GLY A 57 19.95 18.74 15.26
#